data_AF-R6V9F7-F1
#
_entry.id   AF-R6V9F7-F1
#
_cell.length_a   1.000
_cell.length_b   1.000
_cell.length_c   1.000
_cell.angle_alpha   90.00
_cell.angle_beta   90.00
_cell.angle_gamma   90.00
#
_symmetry.space_group_name_H-M   'P 1'
#
loop_
_entity.id
_entity.type
_entity.pdbx_description
1 polymer ?
#
loop_
_entity_poly.entity_id
_entity_poly.type
_entity_poly.pdbx_seq_one_letter_code
_entity_poly.pdbx_strand_id
1 'polypeptide(L)'
;MGFFDRLKNGLTKTRDNFVSGLDSLFSGFSEIDDDFYEELEEILIMADIGVATTDRIIEDLKEKVKEQKIKEVSVCRELLMDTIKQQMKVDETAYEFEHKTSVVLMIGVNGVGKTTSVGKLAGQLKAKGKKVI
;
A
#
# COMPACT_ATOMS: atom_id res chain seq x y z
N MET A 1 -6.03 0.33 23.31
CA MET A 1 -5.95 0.50 21.85
C MET A 1 -4.50 0.36 21.42
N GLY A 2 -4.18 -0.73 20.72
CA GLY A 2 -2.84 -0.99 20.20
C GLY A 2 -2.51 -0.12 18.98
N PHE A 3 -1.27 -0.21 18.50
CA PHE A 3 -0.84 0.45 17.26
C PHE A 3 -1.69 0.00 16.06
N PHE A 4 -1.96 -1.31 15.95
CA PHE A 4 -2.77 -1.89 14.87
C PHE A 4 -4.21 -1.37 14.85
N ASP A 5 -4.85 -1.21 16.02
CA ASP A 5 -6.21 -0.65 16.09
C ASP A 5 -6.25 0.79 15.57
N ARG A 6 -5.24 1.60 15.94
CA ARG A 6 -5.13 2.99 15.46
C ARG A 6 -4.90 3.05 13.96
N LEU A 7 -4.04 2.18 13.42
CA LEU A 7 -3.78 2.09 11.99
C LEU A 7 -5.06 1.69 11.23
N LYS A 8 -5.73 0.63 11.67
CA LYS A 8 -6.99 0.14 11.09
C LYS A 8 -8.06 1.24 11.08
N ASN A 9 -8.23 1.93 12.21
CA ASN A 9 -9.20 3.02 12.33
C ASN A 9 -8.83 4.24 11.46
N GLY A 10 -7.54 4.54 11.30
CA GLY A 10 -7.07 5.62 10.43
C GLY A 10 -7.31 5.32 8.95
N LEU A 11 -7.37 4.04 8.57
CA LEU A 11 -7.59 3.58 7.20
C LEU A 11 -9.06 3.29 6.88
N THR A 12 -9.99 3.46 7.82
CA THR A 12 -11.40 3.08 7.63
C THR A 12 -12.00 3.67 6.35
N LYS A 13 -11.82 4.98 6.09
CA LYS A 13 -12.37 5.61 4.89
C LYS A 13 -11.80 5.02 3.59
N THR A 14 -10.48 4.85 3.52
CA THR A 14 -9.80 4.24 2.36
C THR A 14 -10.29 2.81 2.16
N ARG A 15 -10.37 2.03 3.25
CA ARG A 15 -10.87 0.66 3.21
C ARG A 15 -12.31 0.62 2.70
N ASP A 16 -13.18 1.47 3.21
CA ASP A 16 -14.60 1.40 2.89
C ASP A 16 -14.87 1.69 1.41
N ASN A 17 -14.12 2.59 0.76
CA ASN A 17 -14.25 2.86 -0.67
C ASN A 17 -13.51 1.83 -1.55
N PHE A 18 -12.28 1.48 -1.18
CA PHE A 18 -11.43 0.61 -1.99
C PHE A 18 -11.87 -0.86 -1.91
N VAL A 19 -12.11 -1.34 -0.69
CA VAL A 19 -12.47 -2.75 -0.46
C VAL A 19 -13.87 -3.04 -0.99
N SER A 20 -14.82 -2.10 -0.90
CA SER A 20 -16.16 -2.29 -1.47
C SER A 20 -16.13 -2.42 -2.99
N GLY A 21 -15.29 -1.63 -3.67
CA GLY A 21 -15.10 -1.73 -5.12
C GLY A 21 -14.53 -3.09 -5.51
N LEU A 22 -13.47 -3.52 -4.82
CA LEU A 22 -12.88 -4.85 -5.06
C LEU A 22 -13.86 -5.99 -4.75
N ASP A 23 -14.58 -5.94 -3.63
CA ASP A 23 -15.58 -6.96 -3.29
C ASP A 23 -16.69 -7.04 -4.35
N SER A 24 -17.09 -5.90 -4.92
CA SER A 24 -18.08 -5.85 -6.01
C SER A 24 -17.52 -6.49 -7.28
N LEU A 25 -16.30 -6.13 -7.70
CA LEU A 25 -15.62 -6.73 -8.84
C LEU A 25 -15.50 -8.26 -8.70
N PHE A 26 -14.94 -8.74 -7.59
CA PHE A 26 -14.72 -10.18 -7.38
C PHE A 26 -16.01 -11.00 -7.19
N SER A 27 -17.14 -10.35 -6.91
CA SER A 27 -18.46 -11.00 -6.84
C SER A 27 -19.27 -10.88 -8.14
N GLY A 28 -18.97 -9.88 -8.98
CA GLY A 28 -19.67 -9.59 -10.23
C GLY A 28 -19.15 -10.40 -11.42
N PHE A 29 -17.87 -10.78 -11.42
CA PHE A 29 -17.25 -11.54 -12.51
C PHE A 29 -17.10 -13.02 -12.15
N SER A 30 -17.40 -13.88 -13.12
CA SER A 30 -17.17 -15.33 -13.03
C SER A 30 -15.86 -15.77 -13.67
N GLU A 31 -15.27 -14.93 -14.53
CA GLU A 31 -14.05 -15.20 -15.28
C GLU A 31 -13.08 -14.02 -15.18
N ILE A 32 -11.81 -14.28 -15.51
CA ILE A 32 -10.73 -13.30 -15.48
C ILE A 32 -10.40 -12.93 -16.93
N ASP A 33 -11.24 -12.09 -17.52
CA ASP A 33 -11.16 -11.61 -18.91
C ASP A 33 -10.72 -10.14 -18.98
N ASP A 34 -10.72 -9.57 -20.19
CA ASP A 34 -10.28 -8.18 -20.39
C ASP A 34 -11.19 -7.18 -19.66
N ASP A 35 -12.50 -7.43 -19.60
CA ASP A 35 -13.48 -6.60 -18.89
C ASP A 35 -13.18 -6.59 -17.38
N PHE A 36 -12.84 -7.75 -16.79
CA PHE A 36 -12.40 -7.83 -15.39
C PHE A 36 -11.18 -6.95 -15.12
N TYR A 37 -10.19 -6.95 -16.02
CA TYR A 37 -8.98 -6.14 -15.84
C TYR A 37 -9.23 -4.65 -16.01
N GLU A 38 -10.12 -4.25 -16.92
CA GLU A 38 -10.50 -2.85 -17.13
C GLU A 38 -11.20 -2.28 -15.88
N GLU A 39 -12.17 -3.01 -15.31
CA GLU A 39 -12.86 -2.57 -14.09
C GLU A 39 -11.92 -2.57 -12.88
N LEU A 40 -10.98 -3.53 -12.79
CA LEU A 40 -9.94 -3.51 -11.76
C LEU A 40 -9.05 -2.27 -11.88
N GLU A 41 -8.60 -1.93 -13.09
CA GLU A 41 -7.80 -0.73 -13.35
C GLU A 41 -8.53 0.54 -12.89
N GLU A 42 -9.82 0.68 -13.22
CA GLU A 42 -10.63 1.82 -12.80
C GLU A 42 -10.69 1.94 -11.27
N ILE A 43 -10.93 0.82 -10.58
CA ILE A 43 -10.96 0.77 -9.10
C ILE A 43 -9.62 1.20 -8.51
N LEU A 44 -8.49 0.73 -9.06
CA LEU A 44 -7.16 1.10 -8.56
C LEU A 44 -6.88 2.60 -8.78
N ILE A 45 -7.27 3.15 -9.93
CA ILE A 45 -7.10 4.59 -10.23
C ILE A 45 -7.97 5.45 -9.30
N MET A 46 -9.24 5.09 -9.11
CA MET A 46 -10.14 5.80 -8.18
C MET A 46 -9.67 5.77 -6.73
N ALA A 47 -8.81 4.81 -6.38
CA ALA A 47 -8.22 4.67 -5.05
C ALA A 47 -6.92 5.46 -4.84
N ASP A 48 -6.61 6.42 -5.72
CA ASP A 48 -5.41 7.27 -5.68
C ASP A 48 -4.07 6.49 -5.80
N ILE A 49 -4.07 5.30 -6.42
CA ILE A 49 -2.82 4.53 -6.67
C ILE A 49 -1.99 5.18 -7.78
N GLY A 50 -2.65 5.82 -8.75
CA GLY A 50 -2.04 6.48 -9.89
C GLY A 50 -1.74 5.53 -11.05
N VAL A 51 -1.90 6.03 -12.27
CA VAL A 51 -1.85 5.27 -13.55
C VAL A 51 -0.62 4.36 -13.64
N ALA A 52 0.58 4.93 -13.55
CA ALA A 52 1.81 4.15 -13.72
C ALA A 52 2.02 3.03 -12.68
N THR A 53 1.43 3.15 -11.48
CA THR A 53 1.50 2.10 -10.46
C THR A 53 0.42 1.05 -10.71
N THR A 54 -0.78 1.49 -11.08
CA THR A 54 -1.88 0.62 -11.52
C THR A 54 -1.45 -0.27 -12.68
N ASP A 55 -0.86 0.31 -13.74
CA ASP A 55 -0.38 -0.43 -14.92
C ASP A 55 0.55 -1.58 -14.52
N ARG A 56 1.55 -1.29 -13.68
CA ARG A 56 2.49 -2.32 -13.17
C ARG A 56 1.79 -3.41 -12.38
N ILE A 57 0.83 -3.06 -11.52
CA ILE A 57 0.07 -4.04 -10.74
C ILE A 57 -0.74 -4.95 -11.66
N ILE A 58 -1.39 -4.40 -12.69
CA ILE A 58 -2.20 -5.15 -13.65
C ILE A 58 -1.32 -6.05 -14.52
N GLU A 59 -0.20 -5.55 -15.03
CA GLU A 59 0.75 -6.34 -15.83
C GLU A 59 1.32 -7.52 -15.03
N ASP A 60 1.81 -7.27 -13.80
CA ASP A 60 2.32 -8.30 -12.89
C ASP A 60 1.23 -9.35 -12.56
N LEU A 61 -0.02 -8.90 -12.37
CA LEU A 61 -1.15 -9.79 -12.10
C LEU A 61 -1.46 -10.67 -13.31
N LYS A 62 -1.56 -10.08 -14.51
CA LYS A 62 -1.81 -10.79 -15.77
C LYS A 62 -0.76 -11.87 -16.04
N GLU A 63 0.52 -11.55 -15.82
CA GLU A 63 1.62 -12.50 -15.96
C GLU A 63 1.43 -13.69 -15.00
N LYS A 64 1.24 -13.42 -13.71
CA LYS A 64 1.08 -14.48 -12.71
C LYS A 64 -0.17 -15.33 -12.91
N VAL A 65 -1.30 -14.72 -13.30
CA VAL A 65 -2.55 -15.44 -13.63
C VAL A 65 -2.30 -16.42 -14.77
N LYS A 66 -1.58 -15.98 -15.81
CA LYS A 66 -1.23 -16.80 -16.96
C LYS A 66 -0.25 -17.93 -16.61
N GLU A 67 0.81 -17.63 -15.88
CA GLU A 67 1.84 -18.60 -15.48
C GLU A 67 1.27 -19.71 -14.58
N GLN A 68 0.47 -19.31 -13.59
CA GLN A 68 -0.14 -20.23 -12.62
C GLN A 68 -1.45 -20.85 -13.12
N LYS A 69 -1.90 -20.46 -14.33
CA LYS A 69 -3.15 -20.93 -14.97
C LYS A 69 -4.37 -20.73 -14.06
N ILE A 70 -4.42 -19.58 -13.38
CA ILE A 70 -5.52 -19.23 -12.49
C ILE A 70 -6.78 -18.99 -13.34
N LYS A 71 -7.86 -19.67 -12.98
CA LYS A 71 -9.19 -19.49 -13.59
C LYS A 71 -10.23 -18.99 -12.59
N GLU A 72 -9.96 -19.18 -11.31
CA GLU A 72 -10.91 -18.82 -10.25
C GLU A 72 -10.65 -17.38 -9.80
N VAL A 73 -11.70 -16.56 -9.87
CA VAL A 73 -11.69 -15.14 -9.49
C VAL A 73 -11.30 -14.95 -8.01
N SER A 74 -11.67 -15.89 -7.14
CA SER A 74 -11.30 -15.88 -5.71
C SER A 74 -9.77 -16.00 -5.51
N VAL A 75 -9.10 -16.84 -6.29
CA VAL A 75 -7.65 -17.03 -6.24
C VAL A 75 -6.92 -15.82 -6.83
N CYS A 76 -7.50 -15.20 -7.86
CA CYS A 76 -7.00 -13.94 -8.41
C CYS A 76 -6.96 -12.82 -7.37
N ARG A 77 -7.95 -12.77 -6.45
CA ARG A 77 -7.96 -11.81 -5.34
C ARG A 77 -6.74 -11.93 -4.43
N GLU A 78 -6.39 -13.16 -4.03
CA GLU A 78 -5.21 -13.40 -3.20
C GLU A 78 -3.93 -12.99 -3.93
N LEU A 79 -3.87 -13.31 -5.23
CA LEU A 79 -2.74 -12.97 -6.08
C LEU A 79 -2.56 -11.46 -6.26
N LEU A 80 -3.65 -10.70 -6.42
CA LEU A 80 -3.64 -9.24 -6.44
C LEU A 80 -3.08 -8.68 -5.12
N MET A 81 -3.56 -9.18 -3.99
CA MET A 81 -3.06 -8.76 -2.67
C MET A 81 -1.55 -9.00 -2.53
N ASP A 82 -1.06 -10.13 -3.02
CA ASP A 82 0.36 -10.46 -2.96
C ASP A 82 1.19 -9.63 -3.95
N THR A 83 0.68 -9.32 -5.14
CA THR A 83 1.31 -8.36 -6.06
C THR A 83 1.46 -6.98 -5.42
N ILE A 84 0.41 -6.45 -4.80
CA ILE A 84 0.46 -5.15 -4.10
C ILE A 84 1.48 -5.21 -2.94
N LYS A 85 1.47 -6.26 -2.12
CA LYS A 85 2.45 -6.42 -1.02
C LYS A 85 3.89 -6.46 -1.53
N GLN A 86 4.14 -7.10 -2.67
CA GLN A 86 5.48 -7.15 -3.26
C GLN A 86 5.95 -5.76 -3.69
N GLN A 87 5.08 -4.97 -4.30
CA GLN A 87 5.37 -3.57 -4.69
C GLN A 87 5.62 -2.66 -3.47
N MET A 88 5.10 -3.01 -2.29
CA MET A 88 5.33 -2.28 -1.03
C MET A 88 6.60 -2.68 -0.28
N LYS A 89 7.37 -3.66 -0.78
CA LYS A 89 8.63 -4.06 -0.12
C LYS A 89 9.63 -2.90 -0.18
N VAL A 90 10.23 -2.62 0.97
CA VAL A 90 11.31 -1.64 1.10
C VAL A 90 12.66 -2.37 1.13
N ASP A 91 13.71 -1.66 0.74
CA ASP A 91 15.07 -2.17 0.83
C ASP A 91 15.45 -2.51 2.27
N GLU A 92 16.37 -3.48 2.43
CA GLU A 92 16.86 -3.91 3.75
C GLU A 92 17.47 -2.76 4.56
N THR A 93 17.98 -1.74 3.88
CA THR A 93 18.65 -0.57 4.49
C THR A 93 17.68 0.57 4.83
N ALA A 94 16.38 0.46 4.53
CA ALA A 94 15.40 1.54 4.69
C ALA A 94 15.32 2.12 6.11
N TYR A 95 15.66 1.31 7.13
CA TYR A 95 15.62 1.69 8.55
C TYR A 95 16.99 1.75 9.22
N GLU A 96 18.09 1.67 8.46
CA GLU A 96 19.45 1.65 9.01
C GLU A 96 19.76 2.90 9.85
N PHE A 97 19.14 4.04 9.51
CA PHE A 97 19.31 5.31 10.23
C PHE A 97 18.92 5.23 11.72
N GLU A 98 18.06 4.29 12.12
CA GLU A 98 17.68 4.10 13.53
C GLU A 98 18.81 3.48 14.38
N HIS A 99 19.79 2.84 13.74
CA HIS A 99 20.80 2.01 14.39
C HIS A 99 22.18 2.66 14.44
N LYS A 100 22.36 3.83 13.83
CA LYS A 100 23.62 4.59 13.81
C LYS A 100 23.39 6.08 14.00
N THR A 101 24.46 6.81 14.30
CA THR A 101 24.42 8.28 14.31
C THR A 101 24.09 8.78 12.91
N SER A 102 22.95 9.44 12.77
CA SER A 102 22.38 9.83 11.47
C SER A 102 21.92 11.29 11.51
N VAL A 103 22.04 11.98 10.38
CA VAL A 103 21.41 13.29 10.15
C VAL A 103 20.21 13.08 9.24
N VAL A 104 19.01 13.41 9.72
CA VAL A 104 17.76 13.27 8.96
C VAL A 104 17.30 14.65 8.50
N LEU A 105 17.43 14.92 7.20
CA LEU A 105 16.95 16.16 6.58
C LEU A 105 15.50 16.00 6.10
N MET A 106 14.58 16.76 6.67
CA MET A 106 13.16 16.72 6.32
C MET A 106 12.81 17.81 5.30
N ILE A 107 12.37 17.39 4.11
CA ILE A 107 11.98 18.28 3.00
C ILE A 107 10.49 18.18 2.67
N GLY A 108 9.92 19.20 2.03
CA GLY A 108 8.52 19.23 1.57
C GLY A 108 7.91 20.63 1.58
N VAL A 109 6.73 20.79 0.98
CA VAL A 109 6.02 22.09 0.89
C VAL A 109 5.40 22.50 2.22
N ASN A 110 4.98 23.76 2.36
CA ASN A 110 4.34 24.25 3.59
C ASN A 110 2.98 23.58 3.81
N GLY A 111 2.63 23.30 5.08
CA GLY A 111 1.33 22.71 5.44
C GLY A 111 1.25 21.17 5.47
N VAL A 112 2.22 20.43 4.90
CA VAL A 112 2.18 18.94 4.86
C VAL A 112 2.57 18.24 6.17
N GLY A 113 2.71 18.98 7.27
CA GLY A 113 3.00 18.41 8.58
C GLY A 113 4.48 18.12 8.89
N LYS A 114 5.44 18.70 8.17
CA LYS A 114 6.89 18.50 8.40
C LYS A 114 7.30 18.61 9.88
N THR A 115 6.97 19.74 10.52
CA THR A 115 7.32 20.01 11.93
C THR A 115 6.64 19.01 12.88
N THR A 116 5.40 18.63 12.59
CA THR A 116 4.65 17.61 13.35
C THR A 116 5.32 16.24 13.24
N SER A 117 5.76 15.86 12.05
CA SER A 117 6.46 14.58 11.81
C SER A 117 7.82 14.56 12.49
N VAL A 118 8.59 15.65 12.47
CA VAL A 118 9.86 15.79 13.21
C VAL A 118 9.64 15.58 14.71
N GLY A 119 8.64 16.23 15.30
CA GLY A 119 8.33 16.06 16.73
C GLY A 119 7.93 14.63 17.10
N LYS A 120 7.10 13.98 16.26
CA LYS A 120 6.71 12.58 16.45
C LYS A 120 7.91 11.64 16.36
N LEU A 121 8.77 11.80 15.35
CA LEU A 121 9.98 11.00 15.17
C LEU A 121 10.95 11.18 16.34
N ALA A 122 11.21 12.42 16.76
CA ALA A 122 12.05 12.73 17.91
C ALA A 122 11.51 12.10 19.21
N GLY A 123 10.21 12.19 19.44
CA GLY A 123 9.55 11.55 20.58
C GLY A 123 9.68 10.02 20.56
N GLN A 124 9.46 9.39 19.40
CA GLN A 124 9.61 7.94 19.24
C GLN A 124 11.05 7.48 19.47
N LEU A 125 12.04 8.17 18.91
CA LEU A 125 13.45 7.82 19.10
C LEU A 125 13.92 8.03 20.54
N LYS A 126 13.49 9.12 21.21
CA LYS A 126 13.76 9.34 22.65
C LYS A 126 13.12 8.25 23.51
N ALA A 127 11.89 7.83 23.21
CA ALA A 127 11.22 6.72 23.92
C ALA A 127 11.93 5.37 23.73
N LYS A 128 12.63 5.18 22.59
CA LYS A 128 13.54 4.05 22.33
C LYS A 128 14.93 4.22 22.98
N GLY A 129 15.15 5.25 23.81
CA GLY A 129 16.41 5.51 24.51
C GLY A 129 17.50 6.18 23.66
N LYS A 130 17.18 6.67 22.46
CA LYS A 130 18.14 7.34 21.58
C LYS A 130 18.34 8.80 21.99
N LYS A 131 19.56 9.31 21.78
CA LYS A 131 19.86 10.75 21.90
C LYS A 131 19.42 11.45 20.62
N VAL A 132 18.54 12.45 20.75
CA VAL A 132 18.04 13.29 19.66
C VAL A 132 18.34 14.74 20.01
N ILE A 133 18.84 15.50 19.03
CA ILE A 133 19.19 16.92 19.12
C ILE A 133 18.12 17.72 18.40
#